data_AF-A0A7Y9T9L9-F1
#
_entry.id   AF-A0A7Y9T9L9-F1
#
_cell.length_a   1.000
_cell.length_b   1.000
_cell.length_c   1.000
_cell.angle_alpha   90.00
_cell.angle_beta   90.00
_cell.angle_gamma   90.00
#
_symmetry.space_group_name_H-M   'P 1'
#
loop_
_entity.id
_entity.type
_entity.pdbx_description
1 polymer ?
#
loop_
_entity_poly.entity_id
_entity_poly.type
_entity_poly.pdbx_seq_one_letter_code
_entity_poly.pdbx_strand_id
1 'polypeptide(L)'
;MPPRSWVVDASKNELIALHHNDSYLRYRTHTLSEKGDVVRDVVESKDGTVARLIMREGKPLTEEQDKSERQRLNDMIASPSAYFRHIRNSDAERKMADKLVPLMPDAAVYTYTPGQPQSGKNGGAREIVIDYKPNPKFNPPNTEAEALTGLEGRVWIDAKSHYLVRMEGTISRGVNFGWGMLAHIYPGGKLVLDQTNIGENRWIFTYFSMKLSVRALMLKTVNVHTESTASDFQKLGPMSYQDAIRMMLNTPLPDR
;
A
#
# COMPACT_ATOMS: atom_id res chain seq x y z
N MET A 1 -22.77 12.57 -12.33
CA MET A 1 -22.59 11.82 -11.07
C MET A 1 -22.14 12.77 -9.97
N PRO A 2 -22.64 12.68 -8.72
CA PRO A 2 -22.09 13.45 -7.59
C PRO A 2 -20.64 13.04 -7.26
N PRO A 3 -19.77 13.93 -6.74
CA PRO A 3 -18.39 13.58 -6.36
C PRO A 3 -18.29 12.38 -5.42
N ARG A 4 -19.13 12.32 -4.38
CA ARG A 4 -19.14 11.20 -3.43
C ARG A 4 -19.39 9.85 -4.11
N SER A 5 -20.20 9.79 -5.17
CA SER A 5 -20.50 8.53 -5.86
C SER A 5 -19.26 7.95 -6.54
N TRP A 6 -18.38 8.78 -7.11
CA TRP A 6 -17.08 8.31 -7.62
C TRP A 6 -16.24 7.66 -6.52
N VAL A 7 -16.24 8.26 -5.33
CA VAL A 7 -15.45 7.76 -4.20
C VAL A 7 -16.05 6.47 -3.64
N VAL A 8 -17.37 6.33 -3.62
CA VAL A 8 -18.04 5.06 -3.27
C VAL A 8 -17.58 3.93 -4.21
N ASP A 9 -17.58 4.19 -5.52
CA ASP A 9 -17.17 3.20 -6.52
C ASP A 9 -15.67 2.90 -6.41
N ALA A 10 -14.83 3.94 -6.28
CA ALA A 10 -13.39 3.80 -6.10
C ALA A 10 -13.02 3.03 -4.83
N SER A 11 -13.69 3.29 -3.69
CA SER A 11 -13.49 2.52 -2.46
C SER A 11 -13.82 1.03 -2.65
N LYS A 12 -14.90 0.70 -3.37
CA LYS A 12 -15.24 -0.71 -3.65
C LYS A 12 -14.19 -1.37 -4.55
N ASN A 13 -13.79 -0.66 -5.60
CA ASN A 13 -12.76 -1.12 -6.53
C ASN A 13 -11.40 -1.27 -5.86
N GLU A 14 -11.06 -0.39 -4.92
CA GLU A 14 -9.83 -0.49 -4.13
C GLU A 14 -9.82 -1.74 -3.27
N LEU A 15 -10.94 -2.16 -2.68
CA LEU A 15 -11.01 -3.44 -1.96
C LEU A 15 -10.84 -4.64 -2.91
N ILE A 16 -11.38 -4.57 -4.13
CA ILE A 16 -11.14 -5.60 -5.15
C ILE A 16 -9.66 -5.65 -5.52
N ALA A 17 -9.03 -4.47 -5.72
CA ALA A 17 -7.60 -4.35 -5.92
C ALA A 17 -6.86 -4.98 -4.73
N LEU A 18 -7.00 -4.50 -3.50
CA LEU A 18 -6.31 -5.04 -2.31
C LEU A 18 -6.41 -6.56 -2.12
N HIS A 19 -7.49 -7.21 -2.58
CA HIS A 19 -7.64 -8.66 -2.49
C HIS A 19 -7.19 -9.46 -3.71
N HIS A 20 -7.06 -8.83 -4.88
CA HIS A 20 -6.33 -9.40 -6.02
C HIS A 20 -6.84 -10.79 -6.44
N ASN A 21 -8.13 -11.08 -6.27
CA ASN A 21 -8.69 -12.43 -6.46
C ASN A 21 -8.38 -12.99 -7.85
N ASP A 22 -7.86 -14.22 -7.87
CA ASP A 22 -7.54 -14.99 -9.08
C ASP A 22 -6.57 -14.32 -10.09
N SER A 23 -5.85 -13.28 -9.67
CA SER A 23 -4.82 -12.60 -10.47
C SER A 23 -3.53 -12.52 -9.69
N TYR A 24 -2.49 -13.20 -10.14
CA TYR A 24 -1.21 -13.33 -9.44
C TYR A 24 -0.11 -12.62 -10.20
N LEU A 25 0.74 -11.90 -9.48
CA LEU A 25 1.84 -11.15 -10.05
C LEU A 25 3.19 -11.58 -9.47
N ARG A 26 4.23 -11.44 -10.30
CA ARG A 26 5.60 -11.21 -9.85
C ARG A 26 5.96 -9.75 -10.11
N TYR A 27 6.63 -9.11 -9.16
CA TYR A 27 7.09 -7.74 -9.30
C TYR A 27 8.21 -7.44 -8.32
N ARG A 28 8.88 -6.30 -8.49
CA ARG A 28 9.86 -5.80 -7.53
C ARG A 28 9.27 -4.69 -6.70
N THR A 29 9.62 -4.67 -5.42
CA THR A 29 9.38 -3.52 -4.54
C THR A 29 10.70 -2.93 -4.10
N HIS A 30 10.81 -1.61 -4.13
CA HIS A 30 11.93 -0.87 -3.56
C HIS A 30 11.38 0.03 -2.46
N THR A 31 11.87 -0.14 -1.23
CA THR A 31 11.39 0.60 -0.05
C THR A 31 12.55 1.29 0.65
N LEU A 32 12.42 2.60 0.81
CA LEU A 32 13.25 3.47 1.64
C LEU A 32 12.47 3.78 2.92
N SER A 33 13.03 3.46 4.08
CA SER A 33 12.41 3.74 5.38
C SER A 33 13.45 3.87 6.49
N GLU A 34 13.00 4.14 7.73
CA GLU A 34 13.88 4.08 8.92
C GLU A 34 14.55 2.70 9.11
N LYS A 35 14.00 1.63 8.52
CA LYS A 35 14.57 0.27 8.57
C LYS A 35 15.67 0.03 7.53
N GLY A 36 15.92 0.99 6.65
CA GLY A 36 16.92 0.94 5.59
C GLY A 36 16.33 1.01 4.18
N ASP A 37 17.23 0.87 3.21
CA ASP A 37 16.95 0.80 1.77
C ASP A 37 16.99 -0.66 1.32
N VAL A 38 15.85 -1.18 0.82
CA VAL A 38 15.73 -2.59 0.44
C VAL A 38 14.96 -2.78 -0.84
N VAL A 39 15.44 -3.70 -1.67
CA VAL A 39 14.71 -4.19 -2.85
C VAL A 39 14.32 -5.65 -2.62
N ARG A 40 13.04 -5.96 -2.86
CA ARG A 40 12.51 -7.33 -2.81
C ARG A 40 11.93 -7.74 -4.15
N ASP A 41 12.19 -8.98 -4.53
CA ASP A 41 11.41 -9.70 -5.54
C ASP A 41 10.19 -10.31 -4.84
N VAL A 42 9.02 -10.15 -5.43
CA VAL A 42 7.73 -10.47 -4.81
C VAL A 42 6.94 -11.33 -5.76
N VAL A 43 6.37 -12.43 -5.25
CA VAL A 43 5.44 -13.31 -5.96
C VAL A 43 4.17 -13.47 -5.13
N GLU A 44 3.03 -13.22 -5.75
CA GLU A 44 1.72 -13.52 -5.19
C GLU A 44 1.38 -14.99 -5.45
N SER A 45 0.91 -15.68 -4.40
CA SER A 45 0.41 -17.05 -4.48
C SER A 45 -1.01 -17.14 -3.94
N LYS A 46 -1.66 -18.30 -4.10
CA LYS A 46 -3.00 -18.55 -3.52
C LYS A 46 -3.04 -18.36 -2.01
N ASP A 47 -1.91 -18.60 -1.34
CA ASP A 47 -1.81 -18.64 0.11
C ASP A 47 -1.18 -17.35 0.70
N GLY A 48 -1.00 -16.33 -0.13
CA GLY A 48 -0.40 -15.05 0.24
C GLY A 48 0.88 -14.72 -0.52
N THR A 49 1.48 -13.60 -0.19
CA THR A 49 2.64 -13.06 -0.90
C THR A 49 3.94 -13.61 -0.33
N VAL A 50 4.81 -14.10 -1.21
CA VAL A 50 6.18 -14.50 -0.88
C VAL A 50 7.12 -13.43 -1.42
N ALA A 51 7.99 -12.91 -0.57
CA ALA A 51 9.02 -11.95 -0.96
C ALA A 51 10.41 -12.47 -0.62
N ARG A 52 11.37 -12.22 -1.51
CA ARG A 52 12.81 -12.41 -1.28
C ARG A 52 13.53 -11.08 -1.30
N LEU A 53 14.32 -10.81 -0.26
CA LEU A 53 15.28 -9.70 -0.27
C LEU A 53 16.37 -9.99 -1.29
N ILE A 54 16.62 -9.05 -2.21
CA ILE A 54 17.62 -9.19 -3.27
C ILE A 54 18.67 -8.09 -3.24
N MET A 55 18.35 -6.93 -2.65
CA MET A 55 19.30 -5.84 -2.43
C MET A 55 19.07 -5.16 -1.09
N ARG A 56 20.14 -4.61 -0.52
CA ARG A 56 20.13 -3.79 0.69
C ARG A 56 21.15 -2.67 0.55
N GLU A 57 20.78 -1.45 0.93
CA GLU A 57 21.61 -0.24 0.84
C GLU A 57 22.24 -0.07 -0.56
N GLY A 58 21.39 -0.17 -1.59
CA GLY A 58 21.79 -0.05 -3.00
C GLY A 58 22.70 -1.14 -3.55
N LYS A 59 22.97 -2.23 -2.80
CA LYS A 59 23.88 -3.30 -3.22
C LYS A 59 23.18 -4.67 -3.22
N PRO A 60 23.54 -5.58 -4.14
CA PRO A 60 23.18 -6.99 -4.02
C PRO A 60 23.60 -7.56 -2.66
N LEU A 61 22.86 -8.54 -2.17
CA LEU A 61 23.18 -9.19 -0.89
C LEU A 61 24.58 -9.82 -0.89
N THR A 62 25.26 -9.78 0.26
CA THR A 62 26.47 -10.60 0.47
C THR A 62 26.11 -12.08 0.49
N GLU A 63 27.11 -12.95 0.37
CA GLU A 63 26.90 -14.40 0.42
C GLU A 63 26.23 -14.84 1.73
N GLU A 64 26.64 -14.28 2.87
CA GLU A 64 26.06 -14.57 4.18
C GLU A 64 24.62 -14.08 4.28
N GLN A 65 24.32 -12.90 3.73
CA GLN A 65 22.97 -12.35 3.70
C GLN A 65 22.05 -13.18 2.82
N ASP A 66 22.52 -13.60 1.64
CA ASP A 66 21.75 -14.47 0.74
C ASP A 66 21.51 -15.85 1.37
N LYS A 67 22.53 -16.42 2.02
CA LYS A 67 22.39 -17.68 2.75
C LYS A 67 21.33 -17.57 3.85
N SER A 68 21.35 -16.49 4.63
CA SER A 68 20.33 -16.24 5.67
C SER A 68 18.93 -16.08 5.08
N GLU A 69 18.80 -15.35 3.98
CA GLU A 69 17.51 -15.14 3.31
C GLU A 69 16.95 -16.43 2.70
N ARG A 70 17.81 -17.23 2.06
CA ARG A 70 17.45 -18.58 1.57
C ARG A 70 17.03 -19.49 2.71
N GLN A 71 17.73 -19.45 3.85
CA GLN A 71 17.34 -20.23 5.03
C GLN A 71 15.95 -19.82 5.53
N ARG A 72 15.67 -18.52 5.65
CA ARG A 72 14.35 -18.01 6.04
C ARG A 72 13.24 -18.55 5.13
N LEU A 73 13.49 -18.59 3.82
CA LEU A 73 12.55 -19.14 2.84
C LEU A 73 12.39 -20.66 2.98
N ASN A 74 13.47 -21.41 3.16
CA ASN A 74 13.42 -22.86 3.41
C ASN A 74 12.66 -23.21 4.71
N ASP A 75 12.84 -22.42 5.77
CA ASP A 75 12.13 -22.59 7.04
C ASP A 75 10.60 -22.39 6.86
N MET A 76 10.20 -21.48 5.97
CA MET A 76 8.79 -21.28 5.62
C MET A 76 8.18 -22.45 4.85
N ILE A 77 8.96 -23.13 4.00
CA ILE A 77 8.52 -24.38 3.36
C ILE A 77 8.37 -25.49 4.41
N ALA A 78 9.34 -25.61 5.32
CA ALA A 78 9.36 -26.67 6.33
C ALA A 78 8.22 -26.54 7.37
N SER A 79 7.69 -25.34 7.57
CA SER A 79 6.65 -25.07 8.56
C SER A 79 5.52 -24.19 8.00
N PRO A 80 4.42 -24.80 7.51
CA PRO A 80 3.24 -24.08 7.06
C PRO A 80 2.69 -23.12 8.13
N SER A 81 2.73 -23.53 9.40
CA SER A 81 2.24 -22.69 10.50
C SER A 81 3.10 -21.45 10.73
N ALA A 82 4.42 -21.53 10.48
CA ALA A 82 5.32 -20.38 10.51
C ALA A 82 5.04 -19.44 9.33
N TYR A 83 4.84 -19.99 8.13
CA TYR A 83 4.46 -19.21 6.95
C TYR A 83 3.14 -18.44 7.17
N PHE A 84 2.05 -19.11 7.56
CA PHE A 84 0.76 -18.44 7.80
C PHE A 84 0.79 -17.47 8.98
N ARG A 85 1.71 -17.64 9.94
CA ARG A 85 1.96 -16.64 10.98
C ARG A 85 2.69 -15.43 10.42
N HIS A 86 3.70 -15.63 9.57
CA HIS A 86 4.42 -14.55 8.88
C HIS A 86 3.46 -13.72 8.05
N ILE A 87 2.65 -14.34 7.18
CA ILE A 87 1.66 -13.66 6.35
C ILE A 87 0.70 -12.84 7.23
N ARG A 88 0.13 -13.42 8.29
CA ARG A 88 -0.76 -12.68 9.19
C ARG A 88 -0.12 -11.45 9.84
N ASN A 89 1.19 -11.50 10.08
CA ASN A 89 1.95 -10.41 10.69
C ASN A 89 2.41 -9.36 9.68
N SER A 90 2.68 -9.75 8.43
CA SER A 90 3.04 -8.83 7.34
C SER A 90 1.83 -8.12 6.73
N ASP A 91 0.62 -8.64 6.93
CA ASP A 91 -0.63 -8.08 6.39
C ASP A 91 -1.16 -6.84 7.15
N ALA A 92 -0.35 -6.22 7.99
CA ALA A 92 -0.76 -5.09 8.83
C ALA A 92 -1.31 -3.92 7.99
N GLU A 93 -0.58 -3.51 6.96
CA GLU A 93 -0.97 -2.39 6.09
C GLU A 93 -2.25 -2.69 5.31
N ARG A 94 -2.37 -3.91 4.76
CA ARG A 94 -3.58 -4.36 4.06
C ARG A 94 -4.79 -4.39 4.99
N LYS A 95 -4.66 -4.97 6.18
CA LYS A 95 -5.74 -4.96 7.20
C LYS A 95 -6.15 -3.55 7.60
N MET A 96 -5.21 -2.61 7.61
CA MET A 96 -5.52 -1.21 7.86
C MET A 96 -6.35 -0.62 6.71
N ALA A 97 -5.95 -0.88 5.47
CA ALA A 97 -6.69 -0.46 4.29
C ALA A 97 -8.11 -1.06 4.27
N ASP A 98 -8.26 -2.36 4.55
CA ASP A 98 -9.56 -3.06 4.67
C ASP A 98 -10.51 -2.39 5.67
N LYS A 99 -9.96 -1.81 6.75
CA LYS A 99 -10.76 -1.08 7.75
C LYS A 99 -11.08 0.35 7.33
N LEU A 100 -10.15 1.06 6.68
CA LEU A 100 -10.28 2.49 6.41
C LEU A 100 -10.93 2.81 5.07
N VAL A 101 -10.59 2.10 4.00
CA VAL A 101 -11.11 2.35 2.65
C VAL A 101 -12.64 2.35 2.59
N PRO A 102 -13.37 1.43 3.28
CA PRO A 102 -14.83 1.47 3.32
C PRO A 102 -15.42 2.71 3.99
N LEU A 103 -14.66 3.35 4.88
CA LEU A 103 -15.11 4.53 5.65
C LEU A 103 -14.87 5.83 4.89
N MET A 104 -13.97 5.84 3.90
CA MET A 104 -13.61 7.03 3.12
C MET A 104 -14.85 7.79 2.60
N PRO A 105 -15.85 7.15 1.95
CA PRO A 105 -16.98 7.89 1.39
C PRO A 105 -17.81 8.69 2.39
N ASP A 106 -17.76 8.34 3.68
CA ASP A 106 -18.49 9.02 4.76
C ASP A 106 -17.59 9.92 5.62
N ALA A 107 -16.28 9.63 5.64
CA ALA A 107 -15.29 10.37 6.42
C ALA A 107 -14.96 11.77 5.86
N ALA A 108 -15.34 12.06 4.61
CA ALA A 108 -15.06 13.33 3.96
C ALA A 108 -16.24 13.91 3.18
N VAL A 109 -16.17 15.22 2.95
CA VAL A 109 -17.01 15.96 2.02
C VAL A 109 -16.22 16.18 0.73
N TYR A 110 -16.87 15.95 -0.40
CA TYR A 110 -16.23 15.84 -1.72
C TYR A 110 -16.72 16.90 -2.69
N THR A 111 -15.78 17.51 -3.42
CA THR A 111 -16.06 18.50 -4.46
C THR A 111 -15.25 18.20 -5.72
N TYR A 112 -15.82 18.44 -6.90
CA TYR A 112 -15.02 18.42 -8.12
C TYR A 112 -13.93 19.48 -8.07
N THR A 113 -12.71 19.08 -8.38
CA THR A 113 -11.60 20.02 -8.51
C THR A 113 -11.82 20.93 -9.73
N PRO A 114 -11.81 22.26 -9.57
CA PRO A 114 -11.91 23.19 -10.69
C PRO A 114 -10.83 22.91 -11.75
N GLY A 115 -11.22 22.91 -13.02
CA GLY A 115 -10.32 22.65 -14.15
C GLY A 115 -9.90 21.19 -14.34
N GLN A 116 -10.27 20.27 -13.43
CA GLN A 116 -9.97 18.82 -13.52
C GLN A 116 -8.51 18.51 -13.92
N PRO A 117 -7.51 19.00 -13.15
CA PRO A 117 -6.10 18.84 -13.50
C PRO A 117 -5.69 17.37 -13.46
N GLN A 118 -5.39 16.80 -14.63
CA GLN A 118 -5.04 15.38 -14.77
C GLN A 118 -3.67 15.10 -14.14
N SER A 119 -3.51 13.92 -13.54
CA SER A 119 -2.26 13.48 -12.90
C SER A 119 -1.19 13.05 -13.91
N GLY A 120 -1.63 12.62 -15.10
CA GLY A 120 -0.76 12.02 -16.12
C GLY A 120 -0.31 10.59 -15.79
N LYS A 121 -0.82 9.98 -14.72
CA LYS A 121 -0.45 8.63 -14.27
C LYS A 121 -1.28 7.52 -14.91
N ASN A 122 -2.44 7.85 -15.47
CA ASN A 122 -3.37 6.89 -16.04
C ASN A 122 -3.14 6.57 -17.54
N GLY A 123 -1.89 6.60 -18.02
CA GLY A 123 -1.58 6.28 -19.42
C GLY A 123 -2.33 7.12 -20.48
N GLY A 124 -2.69 8.36 -20.14
CA GLY A 124 -3.48 9.26 -21.00
C GLY A 124 -5.00 9.05 -20.94
N ALA A 125 -5.50 8.05 -20.20
CA ALA A 125 -6.92 7.90 -19.97
C ALA A 125 -7.45 9.01 -19.05
N ARG A 126 -8.72 9.38 -19.27
CA ARG A 126 -9.36 10.49 -18.55
C ARG A 126 -9.57 10.14 -17.09
N GLU A 127 -9.25 11.08 -16.22
CA GLU A 127 -9.41 10.99 -14.78
C GLU A 127 -10.47 12.00 -14.30
N ILE A 128 -11.21 11.61 -13.27
CA ILE A 128 -12.09 12.46 -12.50
C ILE A 128 -11.36 12.90 -11.24
N VAL A 129 -11.26 14.20 -11.05
CA VAL A 129 -10.42 14.81 -10.02
C VAL A 129 -11.31 15.42 -8.94
N ILE A 130 -11.13 14.96 -7.71
CA ILE A 130 -12.02 15.30 -6.58
C ILE A 130 -11.16 15.73 -5.40
N ASP A 131 -11.45 16.91 -4.87
CA ASP A 131 -10.93 17.36 -3.58
C ASP A 131 -11.81 16.82 -2.45
N TYR A 132 -11.19 16.49 -1.33
CA TYR A 132 -11.86 15.97 -0.15
C TYR A 132 -11.38 16.66 1.12
N LYS A 133 -12.31 16.93 2.04
CA LYS A 133 -12.04 17.48 3.37
C LYS A 133 -12.76 16.68 4.44
N PRO A 134 -12.21 16.56 5.67
CA PRO A 134 -12.86 15.84 6.76
C PRO A 134 -14.31 16.28 6.95
N ASN A 135 -15.20 15.29 7.05
CA ASN A 135 -16.61 15.52 7.34
C ASN A 135 -16.76 15.76 8.85
N PRO A 136 -17.17 16.96 9.31
CA PRO A 136 -17.31 17.25 10.74
C PRO A 136 -18.42 16.42 11.42
N LYS A 137 -19.30 15.78 10.64
CA LYS A 137 -20.35 14.89 11.14
C LYS A 137 -19.94 13.42 11.17
N PHE A 138 -18.73 13.09 10.68
CA PHE A 138 -18.23 11.72 10.72
C PHE A 138 -17.86 11.33 12.15
N ASN A 139 -18.47 10.25 12.64
CA ASN A 139 -18.13 9.66 13.92
C ASN A 139 -17.26 8.42 13.67
N PRO A 140 -15.94 8.47 13.91
CA PRO A 140 -15.06 7.35 13.62
C PRO A 140 -15.45 6.13 14.47
N PRO A 141 -15.67 4.95 13.86
CA PRO A 141 -16.13 3.76 14.58
C PRO A 141 -15.07 3.12 15.48
N ASN A 142 -13.80 3.55 15.35
CA ASN A 142 -12.65 3.07 16.12
C ASN A 142 -11.50 4.09 16.05
N THR A 143 -10.47 3.90 16.88
CA THR A 143 -9.33 4.81 16.97
C THR A 143 -8.49 4.83 15.69
N GLU A 144 -8.42 3.74 14.93
CA GLU A 144 -7.81 3.72 13.60
C GLU A 144 -8.46 4.73 12.65
N ALA A 145 -9.79 4.80 12.65
CA ALA A 145 -10.56 5.69 11.79
C ALA A 145 -10.49 7.17 12.20
N GLU A 146 -10.01 7.50 13.41
CA GLU A 146 -9.79 8.89 13.83
C GLU A 146 -8.82 9.62 12.90
N ALA A 147 -7.85 8.91 12.30
CA ALA A 147 -6.93 9.51 11.33
C ALA A 147 -7.64 10.13 10.13
N LEU A 148 -8.78 9.55 9.70
CA LEU A 148 -9.56 10.08 8.59
C LEU A 148 -10.17 11.45 8.90
N THR A 149 -10.37 11.76 10.20
CA THR A 149 -10.95 13.04 10.62
C THR A 149 -9.98 14.22 10.48
N GLY A 150 -8.70 13.96 10.21
CA GLY A 150 -7.69 14.97 9.93
C GLY A 150 -7.14 14.91 8.51
N LEU A 151 -7.59 13.95 7.69
CA LEU A 151 -7.06 13.72 6.35
C LEU A 151 -7.86 14.53 5.32
N GLU A 152 -7.19 15.44 4.62
CA GLU A 152 -7.73 16.18 3.48
C GLU A 152 -6.79 16.07 2.28
N GLY A 153 -7.31 16.28 1.07
CA GLY A 153 -6.48 16.22 -0.11
C GLY A 153 -7.27 16.06 -1.40
N ARG A 154 -6.70 15.30 -2.33
CA ARG A 154 -7.22 15.10 -3.68
C ARG A 154 -7.09 13.65 -4.13
N VAL A 155 -8.10 13.19 -4.86
CA VAL A 155 -8.09 11.89 -5.52
C VAL A 155 -8.32 12.04 -7.02
N TRP A 156 -7.65 11.18 -7.79
CA TRP A 156 -7.82 11.01 -9.22
C TRP A 156 -8.35 9.60 -9.45
N ILE A 157 -9.48 9.50 -10.12
CA ILE A 157 -10.20 8.25 -10.35
C ILE A 157 -10.31 8.05 -11.87
N ASP A 158 -9.98 6.86 -12.37
CA ASP A 158 -10.16 6.55 -13.79
C ASP A 158 -11.65 6.68 -14.17
N ALA A 159 -11.95 7.47 -15.20
CA ALA A 159 -13.31 7.85 -15.54
C ALA A 159 -14.16 6.68 -16.10
N LYS A 160 -13.54 5.57 -16.52
CA LYS A 160 -14.22 4.44 -17.14
C LYS A 160 -14.42 3.27 -16.17
N SER A 161 -13.36 2.89 -15.47
CA SER A 161 -13.30 1.75 -14.57
C SER A 161 -13.60 2.12 -13.12
N HIS A 162 -13.53 3.41 -12.77
CA HIS A 162 -13.75 3.95 -11.43
C HIS A 162 -12.70 3.49 -10.41
N TYR A 163 -11.52 3.05 -10.84
CA TYR A 163 -10.42 2.72 -9.92
C TYR A 163 -9.64 3.97 -9.52
N LEU A 164 -9.04 3.93 -8.33
CA LEU A 164 -8.13 4.96 -7.87
C LEU A 164 -6.86 4.94 -8.74
N VAL A 165 -6.51 6.09 -9.32
CA VAL A 165 -5.25 6.30 -10.04
C VAL A 165 -4.22 6.92 -9.12
N ARG A 166 -4.62 7.96 -8.41
CA ARG A 166 -3.75 8.70 -7.49
C ARG A 166 -4.55 9.22 -6.32
N MET A 167 -3.91 9.23 -5.15
CA MET A 167 -4.39 9.91 -3.97
C MET A 167 -3.26 10.73 -3.37
N GLU A 168 -3.57 11.96 -3.01
CA GLU A 168 -2.72 12.81 -2.19
C GLU A 168 -3.48 13.20 -0.93
N GLY A 169 -2.80 13.13 0.21
CA GLY A 169 -3.38 13.46 1.51
C GLY A 169 -2.45 14.31 2.36
N THR A 170 -3.03 15.19 3.16
CA THR A 170 -2.36 15.95 4.21
C THR A 170 -3.13 15.80 5.51
N ILE A 171 -2.40 15.66 6.62
CA ILE A 171 -2.98 15.73 7.96
C ILE A 171 -3.13 17.21 8.33
N SER A 172 -4.34 17.75 8.24
CA SER A 172 -4.61 19.18 8.49
C SER A 172 -4.79 19.53 9.95
N ARG A 173 -5.09 18.54 10.80
CA ARG A 173 -5.17 18.68 12.25
C ARG A 173 -4.63 17.44 12.97
N GLY A 174 -4.21 17.62 14.22
CA GLY A 174 -3.71 16.52 15.04
C GLY A 174 -4.81 15.49 15.29
N VAL A 175 -4.47 14.21 15.14
CA VAL A 175 -5.39 13.08 15.30
C VAL A 175 -4.74 12.00 16.13
N ASN A 176 -5.52 11.34 16.99
CA ASN A 176 -5.03 10.13 17.63
C ASN A 176 -5.22 8.95 16.67
N PHE A 177 -4.36 7.97 16.81
CA PHE A 177 -4.33 6.80 15.96
C PHE A 177 -3.94 5.60 16.82
N GLY A 178 -4.77 4.56 16.77
CA GLY A 178 -4.59 3.37 17.59
C GLY A 178 -4.22 2.17 16.73
N TRP A 179 -2.94 1.79 16.66
CA TRP A 179 -2.50 0.58 15.97
C TRP A 179 -1.75 -0.34 16.95
N GLY A 180 -2.47 -0.89 17.92
CA GLY A 180 -1.89 -1.64 19.05
C GLY A 180 -1.13 -0.78 20.07
N MET A 181 -0.98 0.53 19.79
CA MET A 181 -0.39 1.55 20.65
C MET A 181 -1.07 2.89 20.32
N LEU A 182 -1.42 3.68 21.33
CA LEU A 182 -1.94 5.04 21.12
C LEU A 182 -0.79 5.94 20.62
N ALA A 183 -0.98 6.46 19.42
CA ALA A 183 -0.10 7.42 18.78
C ALA A 183 -0.87 8.71 18.48
N HIS A 184 -0.18 9.85 18.51
CA HIS A 184 -0.72 11.12 18.05
C HIS A 184 0.02 11.53 16.77
N ILE A 185 -0.72 11.70 15.68
CA ILE A 185 -0.19 12.16 14.40
C ILE A 185 -0.35 13.68 14.35
N TYR A 186 0.76 14.41 14.21
CA TYR A 186 0.75 15.86 14.16
C TYR A 186 0.31 16.39 12.78
N PRO A 187 -0.22 17.63 12.72
CA PRO A 187 -0.47 18.32 11.46
C PRO A 187 0.77 18.42 10.57
N GLY A 188 0.54 18.50 9.26
CA GLY A 188 1.59 18.66 8.25
C GLY A 188 2.06 17.36 7.61
N GLY A 189 1.65 16.20 8.15
CA GLY A 189 1.92 14.90 7.56
C GLY A 189 1.40 14.78 6.11
N LYS A 190 2.10 14.03 5.27
CA LYS A 190 1.81 13.87 3.83
C LYS A 190 1.70 12.40 3.45
N LEU A 191 0.76 12.10 2.55
CA LEU A 191 0.53 10.81 1.94
C LEU A 191 0.42 10.97 0.43
N VAL A 192 1.04 10.07 -0.33
CA VAL A 192 0.84 9.92 -1.77
C VAL A 192 0.71 8.44 -2.10
N LEU A 193 -0.23 8.08 -2.95
CA LEU A 193 -0.39 6.75 -3.53
C LEU A 193 -0.64 6.92 -5.02
N ASP A 194 0.17 6.30 -5.87
CA ASP A 194 -0.10 6.11 -7.29
C ASP A 194 -0.39 4.64 -7.56
N GLN A 195 -1.34 4.36 -8.44
CA GLN A 195 -1.66 3.03 -8.95
C GLN A 195 -1.74 3.04 -10.47
N THR A 196 -1.58 1.86 -11.06
CA THR A 196 -1.78 1.63 -12.48
C THR A 196 -2.56 0.36 -12.74
N ASN A 197 -3.27 0.32 -13.86
CA ASN A 197 -3.82 -0.90 -14.43
C ASN A 197 -2.73 -1.60 -15.24
N ILE A 198 -2.44 -2.86 -14.94
CA ILE A 198 -1.49 -3.69 -15.70
C ILE A 198 -2.19 -4.68 -16.66
N GLY A 199 -3.46 -4.42 -16.98
CA GLY A 199 -4.30 -5.19 -17.88
C GLY A 199 -5.35 -6.04 -17.15
N GLU A 200 -6.43 -6.40 -17.83
CA GLU A 200 -7.56 -7.19 -17.27
C GLU A 200 -8.16 -6.59 -15.98
N ASN A 201 -8.16 -5.26 -15.86
CA ASN A 201 -8.59 -4.53 -14.66
C ASN A 201 -7.80 -4.91 -13.40
N ARG A 202 -6.56 -5.40 -13.55
CA ARG A 202 -5.66 -5.58 -12.42
C ARG A 202 -4.98 -4.25 -12.09
N TRP A 203 -5.43 -3.64 -11.01
CA TRP A 203 -4.80 -2.46 -10.42
C TRP A 203 -3.81 -2.83 -9.33
N ILE A 204 -2.70 -2.11 -9.28
CA ILE A 204 -1.64 -2.27 -8.28
C ILE A 204 -0.94 -0.93 -8.06
N PHE A 205 -0.47 -0.70 -6.84
CA PHE A 205 0.33 0.48 -6.54
C PHE A 205 1.64 0.47 -7.35
N THR A 206 2.10 1.65 -7.73
CA THR A 206 3.41 1.88 -8.34
C THR A 206 4.28 2.79 -7.49
N TYR A 207 3.65 3.64 -6.68
CA TYR A 207 4.33 4.55 -5.77
C TYR A 207 3.51 4.75 -4.51
N PHE A 208 4.18 4.74 -3.36
CA PHE A 208 3.61 5.10 -2.07
C PHE A 208 4.62 5.94 -1.32
N SER A 209 4.20 7.08 -0.78
CA SER A 209 5.03 7.90 0.10
C SER A 209 4.23 8.35 1.30
N MET A 210 4.84 8.26 2.47
CA MET A 210 4.26 8.69 3.73
C MET A 210 5.33 9.42 4.56
N LYS A 211 5.02 10.65 4.96
CA LYS A 211 5.84 11.48 5.85
C LYS A 211 4.97 11.94 7.00
N LEU A 212 5.15 11.39 8.19
CA LEU A 212 4.35 11.69 9.38
C LEU A 212 5.23 12.03 10.56
N SER A 213 4.84 13.03 11.34
CA SER A 213 5.38 13.25 12.68
C SER A 213 4.43 12.63 13.68
N VAL A 214 4.91 11.65 14.45
CA VAL A 214 4.10 10.82 15.32
C VAL A 214 4.66 10.83 16.73
N ARG A 215 3.83 11.07 17.74
CA ARG A 215 4.19 10.86 19.15
C ARG A 215 3.63 9.52 19.63
N ALA A 216 4.51 8.58 19.97
CA ALA A 216 4.14 7.29 20.53
C ALA A 216 4.15 7.32 22.07
N LEU A 217 3.10 6.78 22.70
CA LEU A 217 2.96 6.62 24.16
C LEU A 217 3.24 7.88 24.99
N MET A 218 3.00 9.08 24.43
CA MET A 218 3.26 10.37 25.08
C MET A 218 4.74 10.66 25.41
N LEU A 219 5.70 9.83 24.99
CA LEU A 219 7.10 9.92 25.43
C LEU A 219 8.04 10.48 24.36
N LYS A 220 7.92 10.00 23.12
CA LYS A 220 8.85 10.34 22.04
C LYS A 220 8.13 10.69 20.75
N THR A 221 8.53 11.80 20.14
CA THR A 221 8.16 12.15 18.77
C THR A 221 9.14 11.49 17.80
N VAL A 222 8.61 10.81 16.80
CA VAL A 222 9.34 10.10 15.75
C VAL A 222 8.83 10.62 14.41
N ASN A 223 9.74 10.85 13.47
CA ASN A 223 9.39 11.27 12.11
C ASN A 223 9.44 10.05 11.20
N VAL A 224 8.27 9.47 10.95
CA VAL A 224 8.13 8.32 10.06
C VAL A 224 8.22 8.82 8.62
N HIS A 225 9.21 8.33 7.90
CA HIS A 225 9.31 8.50 6.45
C HIS A 225 9.41 7.13 5.79
N THR A 226 8.47 6.85 4.90
CA THR A 226 8.48 5.68 4.03
C THR A 226 8.25 6.12 2.60
N GLU A 227 9.05 5.60 1.69
CA GLU A 227 8.85 5.71 0.25
C GLU A 227 8.99 4.31 -0.35
N SER A 228 8.01 3.89 -1.13
CA SER A 228 7.96 2.58 -1.77
C SER A 228 7.58 2.73 -3.23
N THR A 229 8.28 2.01 -4.11
CA THR A 229 7.90 1.85 -5.51
C THR A 229 7.67 0.38 -5.83
N ALA A 230 6.85 0.12 -6.84
CA ALA A 230 6.72 -1.21 -7.43
C ALA A 230 6.92 -1.15 -8.95
N SER A 231 7.60 -2.16 -9.48
CA SER A 231 8.04 -2.22 -10.88
C SER A 231 8.18 -3.67 -11.37
N ASP A 232 8.55 -3.86 -12.63
CA ASP A 232 8.82 -5.17 -13.24
C ASP A 232 7.64 -6.16 -13.12
N PHE A 233 6.41 -5.67 -13.29
CA PHE A 233 5.20 -6.47 -13.16
C PHE A 233 5.11 -7.55 -14.24
N GLN A 234 4.90 -8.80 -13.80
CA GLN A 234 4.71 -9.96 -14.65
C GLN A 234 3.51 -10.74 -14.16
N LYS A 235 2.60 -11.11 -15.07
CA LYS A 235 1.47 -11.99 -14.75
C LYS A 235 1.96 -13.41 -14.51
N LEU A 236 1.41 -14.05 -13.50
CA LEU A 236 1.64 -15.45 -13.17
C LEU A 236 0.33 -16.23 -13.18
N GLY A 237 0.45 -17.54 -13.39
CA GLY A 237 -0.63 -18.46 -13.08
C GLY A 237 -0.76 -18.71 -11.57
N PRO A 238 -1.92 -19.22 -11.13
CA PRO A 238 -2.14 -19.63 -9.75
C PRO A 238 -1.09 -20.65 -9.28
N MET A 239 -0.47 -20.42 -8.13
CA MET A 239 0.48 -21.36 -7.51
C MET A 239 0.36 -21.41 -5.99
N SER A 240 0.89 -22.47 -5.39
CA SER A 240 1.02 -22.59 -3.92
C SER A 240 2.12 -21.67 -3.40
N TYR A 241 2.09 -21.32 -2.11
CA TYR A 241 3.23 -20.58 -1.53
C TYR A 241 4.54 -21.37 -1.61
N GLN A 242 4.51 -22.70 -1.55
CA GLN A 242 5.72 -23.51 -1.65
C GLN A 242 6.37 -23.37 -3.03
N ASP A 243 5.58 -23.36 -4.10
CA ASP A 243 6.09 -23.15 -5.46
C ASP A 243 6.58 -21.72 -5.65
N ALA A 244 5.90 -20.72 -5.07
CA ALA A 244 6.38 -19.35 -5.03
C ALA A 244 7.73 -19.23 -4.29
N ILE A 245 7.91 -19.93 -3.16
CA ILE A 245 9.21 -19.97 -2.47
C ILE A 245 10.28 -20.65 -3.32
N ARG A 246 9.98 -21.78 -3.97
CA ARG A 246 10.94 -22.45 -4.88
C ARG A 246 11.34 -21.52 -6.03
N MET A 247 10.39 -20.77 -6.59
CA MET A 247 10.68 -19.74 -7.59
C MET A 247 11.65 -18.69 -7.03
N MET A 248 11.41 -18.18 -5.83
CA MET A 248 12.28 -17.20 -5.16
C MET A 248 13.69 -17.73 -4.88
N LEU A 249 13.82 -19.00 -4.47
CA LEU A 249 15.11 -19.65 -4.23
C LEU A 249 15.93 -19.83 -5.50
N ASN A 250 15.27 -19.93 -6.66
CA ASN A 250 15.91 -20.06 -7.97
C ASN A 250 16.22 -18.70 -8.62
N THR A 251 15.67 -17.60 -8.11
CA THR A 251 15.99 -16.26 -8.61
C THR A 251 17.45 -15.93 -8.28
N PRO A 252 18.30 -15.55 -9.25
CA PRO A 252 19.65 -15.05 -8.94
C PRO A 252 19.57 -13.68 -8.25
N LEU A 253 20.63 -13.28 -7.53
CA LEU A 253 20.76 -11.89 -7.12
C LEU A 253 20.98 -11.01 -8.37
N PRO A 254 20.58 -9.73 -8.35
CA PRO A 254 20.89 -8.80 -9.42
C PRO A 254 22.40 -8.69 -9.64
N ASP A 255 22.82 -8.50 -10.88
CA ASP A 255 24.19 -8.15 -11.20
C ASP A 255 24.54 -6.77 -10.59
N ARG A 256 25.84 -6.55 -10.35
CA ARG A 256 26.36 -5.28 -9.82
C ARG A 256 26.35 -4.15 -10.84
#